data_AF-A0AAU9S2Y0-F1
#
_entry.id   AF-A0AAU9S2Y0-F1
#
_cell.length_a   1.000
_cell.length_b   1.000
_cell.length_c   1.000
_cell.angle_alpha   90.00
_cell.angle_beta   90.00
_cell.angle_gamma   90.00
#
_symmetry.space_group_name_H-M   'P 1'
#
loop_
_entity.id
_entity.type
_entity.pdbx_description
1 polymer ?
#
loop_
_entity_poly.entity_id
_entity_poly.type
_entity_poly.pdbx_seq_one_letter_code
_entity_poly.pdbx_strand_id
1 'polypeptide(L)'
;MPAVEPIRNFFAALFLASIGMLIHVHFLWNHIDILIAAVILVIVVKTILVAAVVKGFGYSNKTSLLVGMSLAQIGEFAFVLLSRASNLHLVE
;
A
#
# COMPACT_ATOMS: atom_id res chain seq x y z
N MET A 1 24.38 -15.94 7.88
CA MET A 1 23.62 -15.07 8.80
C MET A 1 22.14 -15.50 8.81
N PRO A 2 21.76 -16.65 9.38
CA PRO A 2 20.39 -17.18 9.32
C PRO A 2 19.46 -16.68 10.43
N ALA A 3 19.99 -16.00 11.46
CA ALA A 3 19.21 -15.62 12.64
C ALA A 3 18.42 -14.30 12.49
N VAL A 4 18.70 -13.50 11.47
CA VAL A 4 18.04 -12.19 11.27
C VAL A 4 16.64 -12.33 10.65
N GLU A 5 16.46 -13.29 9.74
CA GLU A 5 15.18 -13.55 9.08
C GLU A 5 14.04 -13.91 10.04
N PRO A 6 14.21 -14.85 11.00
CA PRO A 6 13.14 -15.19 11.93
C PRO A 6 12.76 -14.02 12.85
N ILE A 7 13.74 -13.22 13.29
CA ILE A 7 13.48 -12.02 14.11
C ILE A 7 12.72 -10.98 13.30
N ARG A 8 13.14 -10.70 12.05
CA ARG A 8 12.44 -9.77 11.14
C ARG A 8 10.99 -10.18 10.93
N ASN A 9 10.74 -11.46 10.69
CA ASN A 9 9.37 -11.96 10.44
C ASN A 9 8.50 -11.84 11.69
N PHE A 10 9.06 -12.11 12.88
CA PHE A 10 8.33 -11.94 14.14
C PHE A 10 7.94 -10.48 14.39
N PHE A 11 8.86 -9.53 14.21
CA PHE A 11 8.56 -8.11 14.35
C PHE A 11 7.58 -7.60 13.29
N ALA A 12 7.69 -8.07 12.04
CA ALA A 12 6.72 -7.73 10.98
C ALA A 12 5.31 -8.23 11.32
N ALA A 13 5.18 -9.44 11.86
CA ALA A 13 3.90 -9.99 12.30
C ALA A 13 3.30 -9.19 13.47
N LEU A 14 4.11 -8.82 14.47
CA LEU A 14 3.66 -7.97 15.58
C LEU A 14 3.25 -6.57 15.13
N PHE A 15 3.97 -5.99 14.17
CA PHE A 15 3.65 -4.70 13.57
C PHE A 15 2.31 -4.75 12.83
N LEU A 16 2.09 -5.75 11.97
CA LEU A 16 0.82 -5.95 11.28
C LEU A 16 -0.34 -6.18 12.25
N ALA A 17 -0.15 -7.01 13.28
CA ALA A 17 -1.16 -7.26 14.30
C ALA A 17 -1.55 -5.97 15.03
N SER A 18 -0.57 -5.14 15.39
CA SER A 18 -0.80 -3.87 16.09
C SER A 18 -1.59 -2.87 15.25
N ILE A 19 -1.27 -2.73 13.96
CA ILE A 19 -2.04 -1.87 13.05
C ILE A 19 -3.45 -2.44 12.81
N GLY A 20 -3.58 -3.75 12.67
CA GLY A 20 -4.87 -4.40 12.52
C GLY A 20 -5.83 -4.08 13.67
N MET A 21 -5.31 -3.92 14.90
CA MET A 21 -6.12 -3.53 16.06
C MET A 21 -6.56 -2.06 16.03
N LEU A 22 -5.87 -1.18 15.31
CA LEU A 22 -6.28 0.22 15.14
C LEU A 22 -7.43 0.37 14.13
N ILE A 23 -7.66 -0.62 13.26
CA ILE A 23 -8.69 -0.55 12.23
C ILE A 23 -10.07 -0.83 12.84
N HIS A 24 -10.97 0.14 12.73
CA HIS A 24 -12.39 -0.04 13.09
C HIS A 24 -13.13 -0.87 12.04
N VAL A 25 -13.21 -2.19 12.26
CA VAL A 25 -13.85 -3.15 11.34
C VAL A 25 -15.30 -2.76 11.00
N HIS A 26 -16.07 -2.27 11.97
CA HIS A 26 -17.47 -1.87 11.74
C HIS A 26 -17.60 -0.68 10.77
N PHE A 27 -16.69 0.30 10.88
CA PHE A 27 -16.62 1.43 9.93
C PHE A 27 -16.28 0.94 8.52
N LEU A 28 -15.35 -0.01 8.42
CA LEU A 28 -14.93 -0.62 7.15
C LEU A 28 -16.10 -1.33 6.44
N TRP A 29 -16.94 -2.03 7.18
CA TRP A 29 -18.13 -2.69 6.65
C TRP A 29 -19.19 -1.69 6.19
N ASN A 30 -19.41 -0.62 6.95
CA ASN A 30 -20.41 0.40 6.60
C ASN A 30 -20.00 1.27 5.40
N HIS A 31 -18.69 1.44 5.15
CA HIS A 31 -18.14 2.28 4.09
C HIS A 31 -17.32 1.50 3.06
N ILE A 32 -17.69 0.23 2.83
CA ILE A 32 -16.95 -0.65 1.91
C ILE A 32 -16.98 -0.13 0.47
N ASP A 33 -18.04 0.59 0.10
CA ASP A 33 -18.21 1.29 -1.17
C ASP A 33 -17.10 2.34 -1.38
N ILE A 34 -16.89 3.21 -0.39
CA ILE A 34 -15.87 4.25 -0.41
C ILE A 34 -14.47 3.62 -0.39
N LEU A 35 -14.28 2.56 0.41
CA LEU A 35 -13.01 1.85 0.47
C LEU A 35 -12.63 1.24 -0.88
N ILE A 36 -13.54 0.50 -1.52
CA ILE A 36 -13.31 -0.12 -2.82
C ILE A 36 -13.05 0.97 -3.88
N ALA A 37 -13.84 2.04 -3.88
CA ALA A 37 -13.63 3.16 -4.78
C ALA A 37 -12.24 3.79 -4.61
N ALA A 38 -11.81 4.03 -3.37
CA ALA A 38 -10.49 4.57 -3.06
C ALA A 38 -9.36 3.63 -3.50
N VAL A 39 -9.48 2.33 -3.24
CA VAL A 39 -8.48 1.33 -3.65
C VAL A 39 -8.35 1.28 -5.17
N ILE A 40 -9.47 1.19 -5.89
CA ILE A 40 -9.48 1.19 -7.36
C ILE A 40 -8.87 2.49 -7.89
N LEU A 41 -9.27 3.64 -7.33
CA LEU A 41 -8.74 4.93 -7.72
C LEU A 41 -7.21 4.98 -7.59
N VAL A 42 -6.68 4.58 -6.44
CA VAL A 42 -5.23 4.58 -6.19
C VAL A 42 -4.50 3.62 -7.14
N ILE A 43 -5.02 2.41 -7.35
CA ILE A 43 -4.43 1.44 -8.28
C ILE A 43 -4.40 2.00 -9.69
N VAL A 44 -5.52 2.55 -10.18
CA VAL A 44 -5.62 3.10 -11.54
C VAL A 44 -4.68 4.29 -11.71
N VAL A 45 -4.72 5.26 -10.78
CA VAL A 45 -3.88 6.47 -10.85
C VAL A 45 -2.41 6.09 -10.84
N LYS A 46 -1.98 5.21 -9.92
CA LYS A 46 -0.57 4.80 -9.81
C LYS A 46 -0.11 3.99 -11.01
N THR A 47 -0.96 3.09 -11.52
CA THR A 47 -0.67 2.32 -12.73
C THR A 47 -0.50 3.24 -13.94
N ILE A 48 -1.40 4.20 -14.13
CA ILE A 48 -1.34 5.16 -15.26
C ILE A 48 -0.09 6.03 -15.14
N LEU A 49 0.20 6.58 -13.96
CA LEU A 49 1.39 7.40 -13.72
C LEU A 49 2.68 6.63 -14.06
N VAL A 50 2.83 5.43 -13.51
CA VAL A 50 4.02 4.60 -13.75
C VAL A 50 4.10 4.17 -15.21
N ALA A 51 2.99 3.75 -15.82
CA ALA A 51 2.96 3.37 -17.24
C ALA A 51 3.33 4.54 -18.15
N ALA A 52 2.84 5.75 -17.86
CA ALA A 52 3.19 6.97 -18.60
C ALA A 52 4.69 7.28 -18.48
N VAL A 53 5.25 7.18 -17.27
CA VAL A 53 6.68 7.38 -17.03
C VAL A 53 7.50 6.35 -17.82
N VAL A 54 7.18 5.05 -17.70
CA VAL A 54 7.89 3.97 -18.40
C VAL A 54 7.78 4.10 -19.92
N LYS A 55 6.63 4.54 -20.42
CA LYS A 55 6.45 4.83 -21.86
C LYS A 55 7.30 6.01 -22.32
N GLY A 56 7.48 7.03 -21.48
CA GLY A 56 8.39 8.15 -21.73
C GLY A 56 9.86 7.72 -21.88
N PHE A 57 10.26 6.61 -21.26
CA PHE A 57 11.58 5.99 -21.44
C PHE A 57 11.70 5.11 -22.71
N GLY A 58 10.66 5.01 -23.54
CA GLY A 58 10.69 4.29 -24.82
C GLY A 58 10.39 2.79 -24.74
N TYR A 59 9.86 2.30 -23.61
CA TYR A 59 9.45 0.90 -23.47
C TYR A 59 8.10 0.61 -24.15
N SER A 60 7.87 -0.66 -24.52
CA SER A 60 6.62 -1.12 -25.13
C SER A 60 5.41 -0.94 -24.20
N ASN A 61 4.22 -0.68 -24.77
CA ASN A 61 2.97 -0.54 -24.02
C ASN A 61 2.73 -1.73 -23.07
N LYS A 62 3.05 -2.96 -23.50
CA LYS A 62 2.90 -4.17 -22.67
C LYS A 62 3.79 -4.12 -21.42
N THR A 63 5.06 -3.74 -21.59
CA THR A 63 6.01 -3.60 -20.48
C THR A 63 5.60 -2.48 -19.54
N SER A 64 5.17 -1.34 -20.09
CA SER A 64 4.75 -0.18 -19.27
C SER A 64 3.55 -0.49 -18.37
N LEU A 65 2.56 -1.24 -18.89
CA LEU A 65 1.38 -1.62 -18.12
C LEU A 65 1.73 -2.64 -17.03
N LEU A 66 2.60 -3.60 -17.36
CA LEU A 66 3.02 -4.64 -16.42
C LEU A 66 3.82 -4.05 -15.26
N VAL A 67 4.77 -3.15 -15.54
CA VAL A 67 5.51 -2.43 -14.50
C VAL A 67 4.58 -1.51 -13.70
N GLY A 68 3.64 -0.83 -14.37
CA GLY A 68 2.63 0.00 -13.71
C GLY A 68 1.80 -0.77 -12.70
N MET A 69 1.30 -1.95 -13.09
CA MET A 69 0.54 -2.82 -12.21
C MET A 69 1.39 -3.41 -11.08
N SER A 70 2.62 -3.85 -11.35
CA SER A 70 3.52 -4.39 -10.33
C SER A 70 3.87 -3.38 -9.24
N LEU A 71 3.98 -2.10 -9.60
CA LEU A 71 4.28 -1.02 -8.65
C LEU A 71 3.01 -0.40 -8.03
N ALA A 72 1.82 -0.69 -8.56
CA ALA A 72 0.57 -0.14 -8.04
C ALA A 72 0.24 -0.62 -6.61
N GLN A 73 0.77 -1.78 -6.20
CA GLN A 73 0.54 -2.34 -4.88
C GLN A 73 1.01 -1.38 -3.76
N ILE A 74 0.22 -1.32 -2.70
CA ILE A 74 0.56 -0.63 -1.46
C ILE A 74 1.13 -1.68 -0.50
N GLY A 75 2.34 -1.43 0.00
CA GLY A 75 3.02 -2.31 0.94
C GLY A 75 2.80 -1.91 2.41
N GLU A 76 3.32 -2.76 3.31
CA GLU A 76 3.25 -2.60 4.77
C GLU A 76 3.81 -1.24 5.25
N PHE A 77 4.72 -0.66 4.48
CA PHE A 77 5.34 0.63 4.76
C PHE A 77 4.34 1.81 4.76
N ALA A 78 3.26 1.73 3.98
CA ALA A 78 2.23 2.77 3.99
C ALA A 78 1.53 2.85 5.35
N PHE A 79 1.33 1.70 6.01
CA PHE A 79 0.77 1.68 7.36
C PHE A 79 1.74 2.24 8.40
N VAL A 80 3.05 2.04 8.22
CA VAL A 80 4.06 2.69 9.07
C VAL A 80 3.89 4.21 8.98
N LEU A 81 3.85 4.76 7.76
CA LEU A 81 3.70 6.19 7.53
C LEU A 81 2.38 6.73 8.10
N LEU A 82 1.27 6.01 7.91
CA LEU A 82 -0.03 6.39 8.46
C LEU A 82 0.00 6.41 10.00
N SER A 83 0.58 5.39 10.64
CA SER A 83 0.72 5.34 12.10
C SER A 83 1.55 6.50 12.63
N ARG A 84 2.62 6.89 11.93
CA ARG A 84 3.43 8.06 12.29
C ARG A 84 2.67 9.37 12.08
N ALA A 85 1.90 9.49 10.99
CA ALA A 85 1.09 10.67 10.70
C ALA A 85 -0.02 10.87 11.74
N SER A 86 -0.69 9.79 12.16
CA SER A 86 -1.70 9.81 13.23
C SER A 86 -1.10 10.18 14.58
N ASN A 87 0.07 9.64 14.92
CA ASN A 87 0.78 10.03 16.15
C ASN A 87 1.20 11.51 16.17
N LEU A 88 1.40 12.12 15.00
CA LEU A 88 1.68 13.55 14.85
C LEU A 88 0.41 14.42 14.73
N HIS A 89 -0.78 13.83 14.87
CA HIS A 89 -2.09 14.47 14.65
C HIS A 89 -2.24 15.13 13.27
N LEU A 90 -1.54 14.63 12.24
CA LEU A 90 -1.68 15.11 10.86
C LEU A 90 -2.88 14.51 10.15
N VAL A 91 -3.33 13.34 10.61
CA VAL A 91 -4.47 12.59 10.09
C VAL A 91 -5.15 11.95 11.30
N GLU A 92 -6.47 12.12 11.42
CA GLU A 92 -7.29 11.52 12.48
C GLU A 92 -7.63 10.06 12.17
#